data_AF-A0A6P8SSQ6-F1
#
_entry.id   AF-A0A6P8SSQ6-F1
#
_cell.length_a   1.000
_cell.length_b   1.000
_cell.length_c   1.000
_cell.angle_alpha   90.00
_cell.angle_beta   90.00
_cell.angle_gamma   90.00
#
_symmetry.space_group_name_H-M   'P 1'
#
loop_
_entity.id
_entity.type
_entity.pdbx_description
1 polymer ?
#
loop_
_entity_poly.entity_id
_entity_poly.type
_entity_poly.pdbx_seq_one_letter_code
_entity_poly.pdbx_strand_id
1 'polypeptide(L)'
;MAALTNEVQIVPAKKPTVRGPRRVANQIPDEILQDAELQEAIKALPANYNFEIHKTVWRVRQAKSTRVALQLPEGLQMFACVIADIIERFTEADTIVMGDVTYGACCVDDFTARALGADFMVHYGHSCLSESLYLPVCMFVCLSVTLHVGLYHPEEQAPRTPSYLVWAAPQRSQIQAELSIKGKLPIDSTAGIKMLYVFVDIQMDNAHFMDTVKFNFPPGKSLALVSTIQFVAALQAVSAALKPEYDVLVPQCRPLSPGEILGCTSPRLDRQVNAIIYLGDGRFHLESIMIANPEIPAYRYDPYSKVFSREYYDHEAMRALRLQAIDKARSAQRWGLIMGTLGRQGSPKVMEHLESKLESLGKPFTRVLLSEIFPGKLDLMQDIDALPSCWLCIQTV
;
A
#
# COMPACT_ATOMS: atom_id res chain seq x y z
N MET A 1 10.57 -63.78 -38.98
CA MET A 1 11.23 -62.50 -39.30
C MET A 1 10.46 -61.83 -40.42
N ALA A 2 9.70 -60.79 -40.09
CA ALA A 2 9.14 -59.84 -41.06
C ALA A 2 9.35 -58.46 -40.44
N ALA A 3 10.20 -57.65 -41.08
CA ALA A 3 10.60 -56.34 -40.61
C ALA A 3 9.45 -55.33 -40.81
N LEU A 4 9.06 -54.65 -39.74
CA LEU A 4 8.20 -53.47 -39.81
C LEU A 4 9.09 -52.27 -40.17
N THR A 5 8.91 -51.75 -41.38
CA THR A 5 9.53 -50.52 -41.86
C THR A 5 8.83 -49.30 -41.24
N ASN A 6 9.54 -48.53 -40.44
CA ASN A 6 9.09 -47.23 -39.95
C ASN A 6 9.27 -46.18 -41.06
N GLU A 7 8.25 -45.93 -41.85
CA GLU A 7 8.16 -44.71 -42.67
C GLU A 7 7.37 -43.65 -41.91
N VAL A 8 8.09 -42.66 -41.35
CA VAL A 8 7.49 -41.47 -40.74
C VAL A 8 7.29 -40.42 -41.83
N GLN A 9 6.03 -40.11 -42.17
CA GLN A 9 5.70 -38.98 -43.03
C GLN A 9 5.85 -37.66 -42.25
N ILE A 10 6.77 -36.80 -42.70
CA ILE A 10 6.94 -35.44 -42.17
C ILE A 10 5.96 -34.52 -42.88
N VAL A 11 4.95 -34.02 -42.14
CA VAL A 11 4.02 -32.99 -42.64
C VAL A 11 4.58 -31.60 -42.29
N PRO A 12 4.79 -30.69 -43.25
CA PRO A 12 5.38 -29.39 -42.97
C PRO A 12 4.41 -28.48 -42.19
N ALA A 13 4.86 -27.99 -41.04
CA ALA A 13 4.12 -27.01 -40.25
C ALA A 13 4.06 -25.64 -40.96
N LYS A 14 2.85 -25.05 -41.01
CA LYS A 14 2.61 -23.72 -41.58
C LYS A 14 3.42 -22.68 -40.78
N LYS A 15 4.39 -22.02 -41.42
CA LYS A 15 5.19 -20.96 -40.76
C LYS A 15 4.25 -19.86 -40.24
N PRO A 16 4.42 -19.39 -38.99
CA PRO A 16 3.66 -18.25 -38.51
C PRO A 16 3.99 -17.05 -39.40
N THR A 17 2.96 -16.34 -39.84
CA THR A 17 3.12 -15.04 -40.49
C THR A 17 3.80 -14.11 -39.50
N VAL A 18 5.05 -13.73 -39.80
CA VAL A 18 5.80 -12.73 -39.03
C VAL A 18 5.04 -11.42 -39.15
N ARG A 19 4.25 -11.08 -38.13
CA ARG A 19 3.79 -9.70 -37.93
C ARG A 19 5.05 -8.85 -37.81
N GLY A 20 5.16 -7.79 -38.61
CA GLY A 20 6.28 -6.85 -38.58
C GLY A 20 6.56 -6.31 -37.16
N PRO A 21 7.72 -5.67 -36.93
CA PRO A 21 8.13 -5.28 -35.60
C PRO A 21 7.04 -4.41 -34.96
N ARG A 22 6.42 -4.94 -33.89
CA ARG A 22 5.63 -4.13 -32.96
C ARG A 22 6.57 -3.03 -32.49
N ARG A 23 6.34 -1.77 -32.89
CA ARG A 23 7.08 -0.63 -32.33
C ARG A 23 7.01 -0.74 -30.82
N VAL A 24 8.18 -0.85 -30.18
CA VAL A 24 8.35 -0.98 -28.74
C VAL A 24 8.07 0.39 -28.12
N ALA A 25 6.79 0.78 -28.02
CA ALA A 25 6.37 2.11 -27.55
C ALA A 25 6.71 2.42 -26.08
N ASN A 26 7.41 1.51 -25.40
CA ASN A 26 7.73 1.56 -23.97
C ASN A 26 9.23 1.55 -23.66
N GLN A 27 10.12 1.59 -24.65
CA GLN A 27 11.56 1.70 -24.40
C GLN A 27 11.97 3.17 -24.29
N ILE A 28 12.72 3.47 -23.24
CA ILE A 28 13.36 4.77 -23.04
C ILE A 28 14.43 4.90 -24.13
N PRO A 29 14.46 6.00 -24.91
CA PRO A 29 15.49 6.22 -25.92
C PRO A 29 16.90 6.20 -25.35
N ASP A 30 17.86 5.65 -26.11
CA ASP A 30 19.27 5.63 -25.74
C ASP A 30 19.83 7.03 -25.49
N GLU A 31 19.32 8.05 -26.20
CA GLU A 31 19.67 9.45 -26.01
C GLU A 31 19.41 9.93 -24.56
N ILE A 32 18.37 9.42 -23.89
CA ILE A 32 18.09 9.76 -22.49
C ILE A 32 18.91 8.86 -21.55
N LEU A 33 19.06 7.57 -21.89
CA LEU A 33 19.81 6.63 -21.06
C LEU A 33 21.31 6.93 -21.02
N GLN A 34 21.86 7.48 -22.10
CA GLN A 34 23.29 7.77 -22.26
C GLN A 34 23.61 9.27 -22.08
N ASP A 35 22.65 10.08 -21.67
CA ASP A 35 22.87 11.50 -21.35
C ASP A 35 23.77 11.62 -20.11
N ALA A 36 25.01 12.05 -20.32
CA ALA A 36 26.01 12.17 -19.27
C ALA A 36 25.63 13.20 -18.20
N GLU A 37 24.98 14.31 -18.58
CA GLU A 37 24.55 15.32 -17.61
C GLU A 37 23.40 14.81 -16.74
N LEU A 38 22.46 14.08 -17.35
CA LEU A 38 21.36 13.47 -16.60
C LEU A 38 21.87 12.41 -15.62
N GLN A 39 22.82 11.57 -16.06
CA GLN A 39 23.45 10.58 -15.20
C GLN A 39 24.17 11.21 -14.01
N GLU A 40 24.93 12.30 -14.21
CA GLU A 40 25.57 13.01 -13.11
C GLU A 40 24.55 13.64 -12.15
N ALA A 41 23.46 14.22 -12.67
CA ALA A 41 22.42 14.81 -11.83
C ALA A 41 21.70 13.74 -10.96
N ILE A 42 21.46 12.55 -11.50
CA ILE A 42 20.86 11.43 -10.78
C ILE A 42 21.73 10.97 -9.60
N LYS A 43 23.06 11.11 -9.66
CA LYS A 43 23.95 10.75 -8.54
C LYS A 43 23.73 11.56 -7.28
N ALA A 44 23.03 12.70 -7.35
CA ALA A 44 22.60 13.44 -6.17
C ALA A 44 21.53 12.69 -5.35
N LEU A 45 20.83 11.73 -5.96
CA LEU A 45 19.88 10.84 -5.29
C LEU A 45 20.60 9.63 -4.69
N PRO A 46 20.08 9.05 -3.60
CA PRO A 46 20.71 7.90 -2.96
C PRO A 46 20.72 6.67 -3.90
N ALA A 47 21.90 6.09 -4.10
CA ALA A 47 22.11 5.01 -5.06
C ALA A 47 21.31 3.73 -4.76
N ASN A 48 20.92 3.52 -3.50
CA ASN A 48 20.10 2.38 -3.09
C ASN A 48 18.59 2.59 -3.32
N TYR A 49 18.16 3.74 -3.84
CA TYR A 49 16.76 4.00 -4.19
C TYR A 49 16.64 4.18 -5.71
N ASN A 50 15.73 3.44 -6.34
CA ASN A 50 15.46 3.58 -7.75
C ASN A 50 14.23 4.47 -8.02
N PHE A 51 14.46 5.77 -8.21
CA PHE A 51 13.41 6.74 -8.55
C PHE A 51 12.98 6.73 -10.04
N GLU A 52 13.49 5.79 -10.86
CA GLU A 52 13.17 5.69 -12.29
C GLU A 52 13.24 7.04 -13.05
N ILE A 53 14.23 7.88 -12.74
CA ILE A 53 14.32 9.26 -13.26
C ILE A 53 14.36 9.31 -14.79
N HIS A 54 15.13 8.44 -15.44
CA HIS A 54 15.17 8.33 -16.89
C HIS A 54 13.78 8.11 -17.50
N LYS A 55 12.97 7.24 -16.87
CA LYS A 55 11.60 6.97 -17.30
C LYS A 55 10.71 8.18 -17.08
N THR A 56 10.88 8.86 -15.96
CA THR A 56 10.13 10.08 -15.62
C THR A 56 10.37 11.17 -16.66
N VAL A 57 11.62 11.51 -16.94
CA VAL A 57 12.02 12.48 -17.98
C VAL A 57 11.45 12.08 -19.35
N TRP A 58 11.61 10.81 -19.73
CA TRP A 58 11.08 10.31 -21.01
C TRP A 58 9.56 10.44 -21.10
N ARG A 59 8.82 10.07 -20.05
CA ARG A 59 7.34 10.14 -20.03
C ARG A 59 6.83 11.58 -20.05
N VAL A 60 7.49 12.49 -19.35
CA VAL A 60 7.17 13.93 -19.38
C VAL A 60 7.38 14.49 -20.79
N ARG A 61 8.53 14.20 -21.43
CA ARG A 61 8.82 14.60 -22.82
C ARG A 61 7.83 14.00 -23.82
N GLN A 62 7.53 12.69 -23.70
CA GLN A 62 6.55 12.00 -24.55
C GLN A 62 5.16 12.61 -24.41
N ALA A 63 4.78 12.98 -23.18
CA ALA A 63 3.51 13.61 -22.90
C ALA A 63 3.43 15.06 -23.39
N LYS A 64 4.57 15.70 -23.71
CA LYS A 64 4.68 17.14 -23.98
C LYS A 64 4.03 17.97 -22.87
N SER A 65 4.26 17.54 -21.64
CA SER A 65 3.74 18.20 -20.44
C SER A 65 4.47 19.53 -20.25
N THR A 66 3.73 20.56 -19.85
CA THR A 66 4.30 21.87 -19.51
C THR A 66 4.41 22.09 -18.00
N ARG A 67 3.66 21.32 -17.20
CA ARG A 67 3.67 21.42 -15.74
C ARG A 67 3.47 20.06 -15.08
N VAL A 68 4.43 19.66 -14.26
CA VAL A 68 4.48 18.35 -13.59
C VAL A 68 4.26 18.48 -12.09
N ALA A 69 3.21 17.84 -11.56
CA ALA A 69 3.01 17.69 -10.12
C ALA A 69 3.77 16.48 -9.58
N LEU A 70 4.52 16.66 -8.50
CA LEU A 70 5.27 15.61 -7.81
C LEU A 70 4.61 15.32 -6.47
N GLN A 71 4.09 14.11 -6.29
CA GLN A 71 3.53 13.64 -5.01
C GLN A 71 4.41 12.54 -4.44
N LEU A 72 4.90 12.74 -3.23
CA LEU A 72 5.81 11.83 -2.53
C LEU A 72 5.29 11.54 -1.11
N PRO A 73 5.46 10.33 -0.58
CA PRO A 73 5.30 10.07 0.85
C PRO A 73 6.36 10.81 1.66
N GLU A 74 6.07 11.02 2.96
CA GLU A 74 6.91 11.78 3.89
C GLU A 74 8.39 11.36 3.85
N GLY A 75 8.67 10.04 3.88
CA GLY A 75 10.04 9.51 3.85
C GLY A 75 10.82 9.77 2.54
N LEU A 76 10.13 10.17 1.46
CA LEU A 76 10.76 10.51 0.18
C LEU A 76 10.71 12.01 -0.14
N GLN A 77 9.99 12.81 0.65
CA GLN A 77 9.78 14.23 0.39
C GLN A 77 11.10 15.04 0.42
N MET A 78 12.09 14.57 1.18
CA MET A 78 13.45 15.14 1.20
C MET A 78 14.17 15.12 -0.16
N PHE A 79 13.74 14.26 -1.10
CA PHE A 79 14.29 14.18 -2.45
C PHE A 79 13.50 15.01 -3.48
N ALA A 80 12.38 15.61 -3.07
CA ALA A 80 11.45 16.24 -3.99
C ALA A 80 12.08 17.40 -4.77
N CYS A 81 12.85 18.28 -4.11
CA CYS A 81 13.51 19.40 -4.78
C CYS A 81 14.59 18.93 -5.77
N VAL A 82 15.36 17.90 -5.43
CA VAL A 82 16.37 17.34 -6.35
C VAL A 82 15.70 16.74 -7.59
N ILE A 83 14.60 16.01 -7.40
CA ILE A 83 13.82 15.44 -8.51
C ILE A 83 13.19 16.53 -9.37
N ALA A 84 12.64 17.58 -8.74
CA ALA A 84 12.12 18.77 -9.41
C ALA A 84 13.17 19.43 -10.30
N ASP A 85 14.34 19.77 -9.74
CA ASP A 85 15.45 20.38 -10.48
C ASP A 85 15.88 19.53 -11.69
N ILE A 86 15.93 18.20 -11.53
CA ILE A 86 16.24 17.29 -12.65
C ILE A 86 15.15 17.35 -13.72
N ILE A 87 13.88 17.28 -13.35
CA ILE A 87 12.79 17.32 -14.34
C ILE A 87 12.79 18.66 -15.08
N GLU A 88 12.95 19.79 -14.38
CA GLU A 88 12.98 21.11 -15.00
C GLU A 88 14.21 21.32 -15.90
N ARG A 89 15.38 20.80 -15.51
CA ARG A 89 16.60 20.90 -16.32
C ARG A 89 16.55 20.05 -17.59
N PHE A 90 15.97 18.85 -17.51
CA PHE A 90 15.99 17.87 -18.59
C PHE A 90 14.65 17.78 -19.34
N THR A 91 13.70 18.67 -19.08
CA THR A 91 12.44 18.78 -19.82
C THR A 91 12.10 20.25 -20.07
N GLU A 92 11.00 20.54 -20.76
CA GLU A 92 10.48 21.90 -20.92
C GLU A 92 9.39 22.24 -19.89
N ALA A 93 9.14 21.35 -18.93
CA ALA A 93 8.09 21.49 -17.93
C ALA A 93 8.61 22.20 -16.68
N ASP A 94 7.78 23.04 -16.06
CA ASP A 94 7.97 23.43 -14.67
C ASP A 94 7.42 22.36 -13.72
N THR A 95 7.83 22.40 -12.46
CA THR A 95 7.41 21.40 -11.47
C THR A 95 6.72 22.03 -10.27
N ILE A 96 5.80 21.27 -9.68
CA ILE A 96 5.14 21.62 -8.42
C ILE A 96 5.29 20.43 -7.47
N VAL A 97 5.89 20.66 -6.30
CA VAL A 97 5.96 19.66 -5.24
C VAL A 97 4.68 19.75 -4.41
N MET A 98 3.92 18.65 -4.35
CA MET A 98 2.70 18.55 -3.55
C MET A 98 3.08 18.45 -2.07
N GLY A 99 2.55 19.37 -1.26
CA GLY A 99 2.86 19.46 0.17
C GLY A 99 1.96 18.61 1.07
N ASP A 100 0.83 18.13 0.56
CA ASP A 100 -0.12 17.34 1.35
C ASP A 100 0.40 15.93 1.66
N VAL A 101 -0.06 15.39 2.79
CA VAL A 101 0.33 14.05 3.25
C VAL A 101 -0.06 12.98 2.24
N THR A 102 0.84 12.03 2.02
CA THR A 102 0.63 10.90 1.12
C THR A 102 0.91 9.60 1.86
N TYR A 103 -0.15 8.94 2.36
CA TYR A 103 -0.04 7.66 3.08
C TYR A 103 0.02 6.44 2.16
N GLY A 104 -0.37 6.59 0.89
CA GLY A 104 -0.54 5.48 -0.02
C GLY A 104 -1.09 5.91 -1.38
N ALA A 105 -1.21 4.96 -2.30
CA ALA A 105 -1.86 5.18 -3.59
C ALA A 105 -3.36 5.50 -3.48
N CYS A 106 -3.99 5.29 -2.32
CA CYS A 106 -5.35 5.78 -2.04
C CYS A 106 -5.41 7.30 -1.85
N CYS A 107 -4.27 7.98 -1.64
CA CYS A 107 -4.17 9.43 -1.39
C CYS A 107 -3.79 10.23 -2.64
N VAL A 108 -3.91 9.65 -3.84
CA VAL A 108 -3.59 10.33 -5.09
C VAL A 108 -4.42 11.60 -5.21
N ASP A 109 -3.74 12.74 -5.31
CA ASP A 109 -4.37 14.06 -5.35
C ASP A 109 -4.29 14.69 -6.75
N ASP A 110 -5.00 14.05 -7.68
CA ASP A 110 -5.10 14.52 -9.06
C ASP A 110 -5.99 15.77 -9.22
N PHE A 111 -6.89 16.02 -8.27
CA PHE A 111 -7.74 17.21 -8.26
C PHE A 111 -6.95 18.47 -7.96
N THR A 112 -6.15 18.48 -6.89
CA THR A 112 -5.31 19.65 -6.54
C THR A 112 -4.22 19.86 -7.59
N ALA A 113 -3.58 18.78 -8.07
CA ALA A 113 -2.59 18.87 -9.15
C ALA A 113 -3.16 19.58 -10.38
N ARG A 114 -4.37 19.20 -10.81
CA ARG A 114 -5.06 19.87 -11.92
C ARG A 114 -5.44 21.32 -11.59
N ALA A 115 -5.90 21.60 -10.37
CA ALA A 115 -6.25 22.97 -9.95
C ALA A 115 -5.04 23.91 -9.97
N LEU A 116 -3.84 23.38 -9.72
CA LEU A 116 -2.56 24.09 -9.84
C LEU A 116 -2.03 24.19 -11.29
N GLY A 117 -2.80 23.67 -12.25
CA GLY A 117 -2.50 23.73 -13.68
C GLY A 117 -1.56 22.63 -14.17
N ALA A 118 -1.28 21.60 -13.36
CA ALA A 118 -0.48 20.47 -13.82
C ALA A 118 -1.25 19.64 -14.87
N ASP A 119 -0.55 19.25 -15.92
CA ASP A 119 -1.06 18.36 -16.97
C ASP A 119 -0.43 16.96 -16.91
N PHE A 120 0.53 16.78 -16.00
CA PHE A 120 1.17 15.51 -15.68
C PHE A 120 1.43 15.40 -14.18
N MET A 121 1.30 14.19 -13.62
CA MET A 121 1.56 13.91 -12.21
C MET A 121 2.47 12.69 -12.08
N VAL A 122 3.48 12.79 -11.23
CA VAL A 122 4.32 11.65 -10.80
C VAL A 122 4.01 11.35 -9.35
N HIS A 123 3.54 10.13 -9.08
CA HIS A 123 3.26 9.62 -7.75
C HIS A 123 4.32 8.58 -7.35
N TYR A 124 5.09 8.88 -6.30
CA TYR A 124 6.21 8.05 -5.85
C TYR A 124 5.83 7.13 -4.69
N GLY A 125 6.50 5.98 -4.59
CA GLY A 125 6.52 5.12 -3.40
C GLY A 125 5.37 4.11 -3.27
N HIS A 126 4.38 4.10 -4.18
CA HIS A 126 3.21 3.24 -4.05
C HIS A 126 2.80 2.57 -5.37
N SER A 127 2.31 1.33 -5.27
CA SER A 127 1.70 0.59 -6.37
C SER A 127 0.43 1.29 -6.87
N CYS A 128 0.28 1.40 -8.18
CA CYS A 128 -0.97 1.88 -8.77
C CYS A 128 -2.11 0.93 -8.40
N LEU A 129 -3.22 1.49 -7.89
CA LEU A 129 -4.42 0.70 -7.57
C LEU A 129 -5.37 0.53 -8.78
N SER A 130 -4.89 0.79 -10.02
CA SER A 130 -5.72 0.75 -11.23
C SER A 130 -6.33 -0.63 -11.52
N GLU A 131 -7.60 -0.59 -11.93
CA GLU A 131 -8.48 -1.71 -12.29
C GLU A 131 -8.52 -2.88 -11.29
N SER A 132 -9.60 -2.89 -10.50
CA SER A 132 -10.17 -4.08 -9.85
C SER A 132 -9.80 -4.39 -8.40
N LEU A 133 -9.47 -3.41 -7.56
CA LEU A 133 -9.80 -3.59 -6.14
C LEU A 133 -11.28 -3.34 -5.91
N TYR A 134 -12.00 -4.43 -5.65
CA TYR A 134 -13.07 -4.38 -4.67
C TYR A 134 -12.41 -4.15 -3.31
N LEU A 135 -11.99 -2.91 -3.03
CA LEU A 135 -11.54 -2.58 -1.69
C LEU A 135 -12.73 -2.81 -0.77
N PRO A 136 -12.65 -3.73 0.21
CA PRO A 136 -13.66 -3.80 1.23
C PRO A 136 -13.69 -2.43 1.90
N VAL A 137 -14.85 -1.77 1.90
CA VAL A 137 -15.00 -0.55 2.70
C VAL A 137 -14.93 -1.01 4.16
N CYS A 138 -13.80 -0.75 4.80
CA CYS A 138 -13.64 -1.02 6.21
C CYS A 138 -14.39 0.08 6.96
N MET A 139 -15.53 -0.27 7.53
CA MET A 139 -16.19 0.60 8.51
C MET A 139 -15.32 0.59 9.75
N PHE A 140 -14.63 1.68 10.03
CA PHE A 140 -13.87 1.78 11.27
C PHE A 140 -14.73 2.47 12.31
N VAL A 141 -14.95 1.79 13.45
CA VAL A 141 -15.38 2.51 14.65
C VAL A 141 -14.16 3.27 15.13
N CYS A 142 -14.23 4.60 15.12
CA CYS A 142 -13.12 5.41 15.60
C CYS A 142 -12.97 5.10 17.10
N LEU A 143 -11.81 4.62 17.52
CA LEU A 143 -11.44 4.71 18.92
C LEU A 143 -10.17 5.54 19.00
N SER A 144 -10.24 6.63 19.74
CA SER A 144 -9.05 7.09 20.45
C SER A 144 -8.73 6.00 21.48
N VAL A 145 -7.89 5.05 21.08
CA VAL A 145 -7.16 4.22 22.04
C VAL A 145 -5.81 4.89 22.20
N THR A 146 -5.53 5.46 23.35
CA THR A 146 -4.15 5.76 23.73
C THR A 146 -3.41 4.44 23.88
N LEU A 147 -2.89 3.88 22.79
CA LEU A 147 -1.98 2.75 22.89
C LEU A 147 -0.69 3.25 23.52
N HIS A 148 -0.41 2.74 24.71
CA HIS A 148 0.96 2.72 25.20
C HIS A 148 1.72 1.75 24.30
N VAL A 149 2.32 2.27 23.23
CA VAL A 149 3.37 1.55 22.50
C VAL A 149 4.57 1.57 23.42
N GLY A 150 4.62 0.62 24.36
CA GLY A 150 5.79 0.38 25.17
C GLY A 150 6.89 -0.14 24.27
N LEU A 151 7.74 0.75 23.75
CA LEU A 151 9.08 0.36 23.34
C LEU A 151 9.81 -0.06 24.62
N TYR A 152 9.86 -1.37 24.90
CA TYR A 152 10.77 -1.91 25.91
C TYR A 152 12.20 -1.78 25.36
N HIS A 153 12.81 -0.63 25.58
CA HIS A 153 14.26 -0.47 25.56
C HIS A 153 14.76 -0.45 27.01
N PRO A 154 15.70 -1.31 27.43
CA PRO A 154 16.12 -1.39 28.83
C PRO A 154 16.87 -0.16 29.39
N GLU A 155 17.18 0.89 28.62
CA GLU A 155 18.15 1.90 29.07
C GLU A 155 17.86 3.40 28.77
N GLU A 156 16.67 3.83 28.36
CA GLU A 156 16.39 5.28 28.22
C GLU A 156 15.15 5.76 28.98
N GLN A 157 15.37 6.80 29.78
CA GLN A 157 14.39 7.46 30.64
C GLN A 157 13.38 8.30 29.82
N ALA A 158 12.11 8.16 30.19
CA ALA A 158 10.92 8.91 29.77
C ALA A 158 10.39 8.66 28.34
N PRO A 159 9.27 7.91 28.18
CA PRO A 159 8.60 7.78 26.88
C PRO A 159 7.93 9.10 26.48
N ARG A 160 8.30 9.66 25.33
CA ARG A 160 7.40 10.55 24.59
C ARG A 160 6.33 9.64 23.97
N THR A 161 5.11 9.65 24.51
CA THR A 161 3.97 8.88 23.99
C THR A 161 3.42 9.56 22.74
N PRO A 162 3.51 8.97 21.53
CA PRO A 162 2.73 9.42 20.40
C PRO A 162 1.33 8.81 20.53
N SER A 163 0.30 9.65 20.50
CA SER A 163 -1.09 9.20 20.47
C SER A 163 -1.43 8.71 19.06
N TYR A 164 -1.47 7.40 18.82
CA TYR A 164 -1.89 6.84 17.54
C TYR A 164 -3.39 6.50 17.58
N LEU A 165 -4.14 6.90 16.54
CA LEU A 165 -5.47 6.35 16.26
C LEU A 165 -5.30 4.91 15.76
N VAL A 166 -5.81 3.93 16.50
CA VAL A 166 -5.91 2.56 15.98
C VAL A 166 -7.28 2.33 15.36
N TRP A 167 -7.22 2.23 14.03
CA TRP A 167 -8.34 1.92 13.18
C TRP A 167 -8.69 0.44 13.29
N ALA A 168 -9.77 0.14 14.01
CA ALA A 168 -10.26 -1.22 14.19
C ALA A 168 -11.28 -1.61 13.09
N ALA A 169 -10.84 -2.27 12.00
CA ALA A 169 -11.77 -2.86 11.03
C ALA A 169 -12.52 -4.06 11.65
N PRO A 170 -13.85 -4.18 11.55
CA PRO A 170 -14.62 -5.27 12.16
C PRO A 170 -14.17 -6.64 11.66
N GLN A 171 -14.26 -7.66 12.51
CA GLN A 171 -14.14 -9.05 12.08
C GLN A 171 -15.31 -9.39 11.13
N ARG A 172 -15.01 -10.00 9.99
CA ARG A 172 -15.97 -10.46 8.97
C ARG A 172 -17.15 -11.29 9.51
N SER A 173 -17.04 -11.85 10.72
CA SER A 173 -17.95 -12.88 11.26
C SER A 173 -19.20 -12.37 11.98
N GLN A 174 -19.37 -11.06 12.23
CA GLN A 174 -20.58 -10.55 12.91
C GLN A 174 -21.35 -9.44 12.17
N ILE A 175 -20.79 -8.90 11.07
CA ILE A 175 -21.47 -7.95 10.17
C ILE A 175 -21.63 -8.59 8.78
N GLN A 176 -21.93 -9.89 8.74
CA GLN A 176 -22.23 -10.61 7.50
C GLN A 176 -23.74 -10.78 7.25
N ALA A 177 -24.58 -10.33 8.18
CA ALA A 177 -25.98 -10.06 7.88
C ALA A 177 -26.09 -8.63 7.31
N GLU A 178 -26.27 -8.53 5.99
CA GLU A 178 -26.78 -7.36 5.24
C GLU A 178 -25.83 -6.30 4.65
N LEU A 179 -24.51 -6.48 4.59
CA LEU A 179 -23.62 -5.54 3.87
C LEU A 179 -22.83 -6.20 2.72
N SER A 180 -23.55 -6.59 1.66
CA SER A 180 -22.96 -6.86 0.33
C SER A 180 -23.28 -5.70 -0.63
N ILE A 181 -22.81 -4.49 -0.31
CA ILE A 181 -22.87 -3.37 -1.25
C ILE A 181 -21.59 -3.41 -2.10
N LYS A 182 -21.71 -4.04 -3.27
CA LYS A 182 -20.63 -4.09 -4.29
C LYS A 182 -20.47 -2.70 -4.93
N GLY A 183 -19.69 -1.83 -4.32
CA GLY A 183 -19.30 -0.54 -4.91
C GLY A 183 -17.99 -0.66 -5.70
N LYS A 184 -18.01 -0.36 -7.00
CA LYS A 184 -16.79 -0.11 -7.79
C LYS A 184 -16.37 1.37 -7.61
N LEU A 185 -15.12 1.62 -7.24
CA LEU A 185 -14.46 2.92 -7.43
C LEU A 185 -13.70 2.84 -8.78
N PRO A 186 -14.11 3.59 -9.82
CA PRO A 186 -13.37 3.61 -11.08
C PRO A 186 -12.05 4.35 -10.88
N ILE A 187 -10.91 3.66 -11.03
CA ILE A 187 -9.58 4.28 -10.96
C ILE A 187 -9.12 4.80 -12.33
N ASP A 188 -9.87 4.52 -13.40
CA ASP A 188 -9.64 5.07 -14.75
C ASP A 188 -10.02 6.54 -14.91
N SER A 189 -10.62 7.17 -13.89
CA SER A 189 -10.83 8.61 -13.88
C SER A 189 -9.67 9.29 -13.16
N THR A 190 -8.47 9.30 -13.72
CA THR A 190 -7.62 10.47 -13.42
C THR A 190 -8.43 11.69 -13.87
N ALA A 191 -8.47 12.76 -13.09
CA ALA A 191 -9.33 13.91 -13.35
C ALA A 191 -8.87 14.71 -14.60
N GLY A 192 -8.60 14.06 -15.73
CA GLY A 192 -8.05 14.61 -16.97
C GLY A 192 -6.53 14.77 -16.99
N ILE A 193 -5.81 14.39 -15.92
CA ILE A 193 -4.35 14.51 -15.80
C ILE A 193 -3.65 13.20 -16.17
N LYS A 194 -2.52 13.27 -16.88
CA LYS A 194 -1.68 12.09 -17.15
C LYS A 194 -0.91 11.74 -15.89
N MET A 195 -0.74 10.45 -15.61
CA MET A 195 -0.14 10.00 -14.36
C MET A 195 0.92 8.94 -14.58
N LEU A 196 2.02 9.07 -13.84
CA LEU A 196 3.09 8.08 -13.75
C LEU A 196 3.25 7.65 -12.30
N TYR A 197 3.13 6.34 -12.05
CA TYR A 197 3.49 5.75 -10.77
C TYR A 197 4.95 5.28 -10.82
N VAL A 198 5.70 5.63 -9.79
CA VAL A 198 7.08 5.19 -9.59
C VAL A 198 7.16 4.52 -8.22
N PHE A 199 7.42 3.22 -8.18
CA PHE A 199 7.32 2.44 -6.94
C PHE A 199 8.45 2.70 -5.95
N VAL A 200 9.60 3.18 -6.45
CA VAL A 200 10.83 3.40 -5.67
C VAL A 200 11.30 2.10 -5.03
N ASP A 201 11.96 1.27 -5.84
CA ASP A 201 12.61 0.04 -5.36
C ASP A 201 13.83 0.39 -4.51
N ILE A 202 13.92 -0.22 -3.32
CA ILE A 202 15.00 0.03 -2.36
C ILE A 202 15.89 -1.21 -2.30
N GLN A 203 17.15 -1.03 -2.68
CA GLN A 203 18.15 -2.08 -2.59
C GLN A 203 18.52 -2.36 -1.13
N MET A 204 18.68 -3.65 -0.82
CA MET A 204 19.07 -4.13 0.49
C MET A 204 20.01 -5.33 0.40
N ASP A 205 20.57 -5.71 1.55
CA ASP A 205 21.46 -6.85 1.70
C ASP A 205 20.69 -8.18 1.69
N ASN A 206 20.42 -8.70 0.49
CA ASN A 206 19.69 -9.95 0.28
C ASN A 206 20.40 -11.17 0.90
N ALA A 207 21.75 -11.16 0.92
CA ALA A 207 22.53 -12.25 1.48
C ALA A 207 22.33 -12.35 2.98
N HIS A 208 22.44 -11.22 3.69
CA HIS A 208 22.20 -11.17 5.13
C HIS A 208 20.77 -11.60 5.48
N PHE A 209 19.76 -11.14 4.73
CA PHE A 209 18.37 -11.57 4.98
C PHE A 209 18.20 -13.08 4.80
N MET A 210 18.76 -13.64 3.71
CA MET A 210 18.71 -15.07 3.45
C MET A 210 19.42 -15.89 4.54
N ASP A 211 20.62 -15.50 4.94
CA ASP A 211 21.39 -16.16 5.99
C ASP A 211 20.66 -16.10 7.34
N THR A 212 20.01 -14.96 7.63
CA THR A 212 19.17 -14.79 8.82
C THR A 212 17.99 -15.77 8.81
N VAL A 213 17.30 -15.95 7.68
CA VAL A 213 16.21 -16.94 7.56
C VAL A 213 16.76 -18.35 7.78
N LYS A 214 17.88 -18.71 7.13
CA LYS A 214 18.49 -20.04 7.26
C LYS A 214 19.01 -20.35 8.66
N PHE A 215 19.47 -19.34 9.38
CA PHE A 215 19.90 -19.49 10.76
C PHE A 215 18.74 -19.78 11.71
N ASN A 216 17.59 -19.14 11.49
CA ASN A 216 16.44 -19.21 12.42
C ASN A 216 15.46 -20.34 12.11
N PHE A 217 15.41 -20.84 10.86
CA PHE A 217 14.49 -21.88 10.45
C PHE A 217 15.26 -23.07 9.86
N PRO A 218 15.06 -24.31 10.34
CA PRO A 218 15.67 -25.47 9.71
C PRO A 218 15.08 -25.71 8.31
N PRO A 219 15.83 -26.34 7.39
CA PRO A 219 15.35 -26.71 6.06
C PRO A 219 14.06 -27.56 6.11
N GLY A 220 13.23 -27.43 5.08
CA GLY A 220 11.94 -28.13 4.94
C GLY A 220 10.74 -27.44 5.59
N LYS A 221 10.95 -26.31 6.29
CA LYS A 221 9.84 -25.50 6.84
C LYS A 221 9.06 -24.78 5.73
N SER A 222 7.76 -24.64 5.95
CA SER A 222 6.88 -23.85 5.09
C SER A 222 6.85 -22.41 5.58
N LEU A 223 7.27 -21.46 4.74
CA LEU A 223 7.46 -20.05 5.10
C LEU A 223 6.63 -19.16 4.18
N ALA A 224 5.79 -18.29 4.75
CA ALA A 224 5.11 -17.24 3.99
C ALA A 224 5.95 -15.96 4.01
N LEU A 225 6.37 -15.49 2.83
CA LEU A 225 7.18 -14.28 2.68
C LEU A 225 6.30 -13.14 2.17
N VAL A 226 6.29 -12.02 2.90
CA VAL A 226 5.53 -10.80 2.57
C VAL A 226 6.36 -9.55 2.81
N SER A 227 5.97 -8.43 2.18
CA SER A 227 6.70 -7.16 2.19
C SER A 227 5.78 -6.00 1.80
N THR A 228 6.26 -4.77 1.94
CA THR A 228 5.73 -3.60 1.22
C THR A 228 6.35 -3.48 -0.17
N ILE A 229 5.75 -2.65 -1.03
CA ILE A 229 6.16 -2.47 -2.44
C ILE A 229 7.64 -2.16 -2.61
N GLN A 230 8.25 -1.38 -1.71
CA GLN A 230 9.63 -0.90 -1.85
C GLN A 230 10.66 -2.03 -1.83
N PHE A 231 10.34 -3.19 -1.25
CA PHE A 231 11.25 -4.35 -1.18
C PHE A 231 10.72 -5.60 -1.90
N VAL A 232 9.65 -5.49 -2.70
CA VAL A 232 9.08 -6.65 -3.41
C VAL A 232 10.10 -7.30 -4.35
N ALA A 233 10.93 -6.53 -5.06
CA ALA A 233 11.93 -7.12 -5.96
C ALA A 233 12.93 -8.00 -5.19
N ALA A 234 13.40 -7.49 -4.05
CA ALA A 234 14.30 -8.22 -3.16
C ALA A 234 13.62 -9.45 -2.52
N LEU A 235 12.34 -9.32 -2.12
CA LEU A 235 11.52 -10.44 -1.63
C LEU A 235 11.42 -11.55 -2.68
N GLN A 236 11.19 -11.22 -3.96
CA GLN A 236 11.11 -12.20 -5.04
C GLN A 236 12.45 -12.91 -5.27
N ALA A 237 13.56 -12.17 -5.24
CA ALA A 237 14.89 -12.74 -5.40
C ALA A 237 15.22 -13.74 -4.28
N VAL A 238 14.96 -13.37 -3.02
CA VAL A 238 15.20 -14.22 -1.86
C VAL A 238 14.23 -15.40 -1.83
N SER A 239 12.96 -15.20 -2.16
CA SER A 239 11.97 -16.28 -2.30
C SER A 239 12.44 -17.34 -3.29
N ALA A 240 12.90 -16.92 -4.47
CA ALA A 240 13.42 -17.85 -5.47
C ALA A 240 14.64 -18.63 -4.98
N ALA A 241 15.55 -17.97 -4.24
CA ALA A 241 16.76 -18.59 -3.70
C ALA A 241 16.48 -19.57 -2.55
N LEU A 242 15.41 -19.37 -1.78
CA LEU A 242 15.03 -20.23 -0.65
C LEU A 242 14.21 -21.47 -1.07
N LYS A 243 13.53 -21.46 -2.22
CA LYS A 243 12.70 -22.57 -2.71
C LYS A 243 13.37 -23.96 -2.72
N PRO A 244 14.68 -24.13 -2.99
CA PRO A 244 15.31 -25.45 -2.95
C PRO A 244 15.36 -26.08 -1.55
N GLU A 245 15.37 -25.25 -0.49
CA GLU A 245 15.53 -25.69 0.89
C GLU A 245 14.24 -25.55 1.72
N TYR A 246 13.29 -24.72 1.29
CA TYR A 246 12.06 -24.38 2.04
C TYR A 246 10.81 -24.48 1.14
N ASP A 247 9.65 -24.76 1.75
CA ASP A 247 8.35 -24.61 1.08
C ASP A 247 7.91 -23.13 1.16
N VAL A 248 8.34 -22.34 0.19
CA VAL A 248 8.11 -20.89 0.19
C VAL A 248 6.75 -20.53 -0.43
N LEU A 249 5.89 -19.89 0.37
CA LEU A 249 4.65 -19.25 -0.08
C LEU A 249 4.85 -17.74 -0.23
N VAL A 250 4.48 -17.20 -1.39
CA VAL A 250 4.41 -15.75 -1.62
C VAL A 250 2.96 -15.41 -1.98
N PRO A 251 2.12 -15.04 -0.98
CA PRO A 251 0.70 -14.82 -1.20
C PRO A 251 0.44 -13.53 -1.98
N GLN A 252 -0.72 -13.41 -2.64
CA GLN A 252 -1.07 -12.22 -3.42
C GLN A 252 -2.52 -11.80 -3.18
N CYS A 253 -2.73 -10.54 -2.80
CA CYS A 253 -4.04 -9.89 -2.85
C CYS A 253 -4.10 -9.01 -4.10
N ARG A 254 -4.67 -9.51 -5.20
CA ARG A 254 -4.73 -8.75 -6.45
C ARG A 254 -5.45 -7.41 -6.26
N PRO A 255 -4.99 -6.36 -6.97
CA PRO A 255 -3.94 -6.27 -7.98
C PRO A 255 -2.53 -6.07 -7.40
N LEU A 256 -2.34 -6.11 -6.07
CA LEU A 256 -1.02 -5.98 -5.47
C LEU A 256 -0.07 -7.05 -6.01
N SER A 257 1.23 -6.72 -6.02
CA SER A 257 2.28 -7.64 -6.43
C SER A 257 2.33 -8.88 -5.53
N PRO A 258 2.78 -10.04 -6.02
CA PRO A 258 2.99 -11.19 -5.15
C PRO A 258 3.91 -10.84 -3.96
N GLY A 259 3.46 -11.15 -2.75
CA GLY A 259 4.15 -10.85 -1.50
C GLY A 259 3.89 -9.43 -0.97
N GLU A 260 3.27 -8.55 -1.75
CA GLU A 260 2.94 -7.19 -1.31
C GLU A 260 1.70 -7.20 -0.40
N ILE A 261 1.81 -6.54 0.75
CA ILE A 261 0.72 -6.31 1.70
C ILE A 261 0.58 -4.83 2.03
N LEU A 262 -0.64 -4.41 2.35
CA LEU A 262 -0.97 -3.07 2.81
C LEU A 262 -1.53 -3.14 4.25
N GLY A 263 -1.54 -2.02 4.97
CA GLY A 263 -2.18 -1.97 6.29
C GLY A 263 -3.68 -2.30 6.23
N CYS A 264 -4.32 -1.98 5.12
CA CYS A 264 -5.73 -2.26 4.85
C CYS A 264 -6.02 -3.62 4.22
N THR A 265 -5.02 -4.20 3.54
CA THR A 265 -5.20 -5.36 2.67
C THR A 265 -4.09 -6.37 2.90
N SER A 266 -4.46 -7.48 3.53
CA SER A 266 -3.58 -8.63 3.77
C SER A 266 -4.29 -9.95 3.48
N PRO A 267 -3.58 -10.96 2.96
CA PRO A 267 -4.16 -12.25 2.62
C PRO A 267 -4.49 -13.05 3.89
N ARG A 268 -5.59 -13.81 3.83
CA ARG A 268 -5.74 -15.00 4.68
C ARG A 268 -5.05 -16.15 3.98
N LEU A 269 -4.11 -16.80 4.66
CA LEU A 269 -3.38 -17.93 4.09
C LEU A 269 -4.31 -19.14 4.05
N ASP A 270 -4.44 -19.74 2.88
CA ASP A 270 -5.32 -20.87 2.56
C ASP A 270 -4.74 -22.22 3.00
N ARG A 271 -3.44 -22.25 3.31
CA ARG A 271 -2.73 -23.40 3.85
C ARG A 271 -1.98 -23.03 5.13
N GLN A 272 -1.78 -24.01 5.99
CA GLN A 272 -0.97 -23.85 7.19
C GLN A 272 0.51 -23.70 6.80
N VAL A 273 1.13 -22.62 7.27
CA VAL A 273 2.58 -22.38 7.16
C VAL A 273 3.20 -22.36 8.55
N ASN A 274 4.51 -22.60 8.66
CA ASN A 274 5.19 -22.59 9.95
C ASN A 274 5.47 -21.17 10.47
N ALA A 275 5.69 -20.21 9.57
CA ALA A 275 5.91 -18.82 9.93
C ALA A 275 5.54 -17.85 8.80
N ILE A 276 5.14 -16.65 9.18
CA ILE A 276 5.11 -15.46 8.30
C ILE A 276 6.39 -14.69 8.56
N ILE A 277 7.12 -14.35 7.51
CA ILE A 277 8.29 -13.47 7.56
C ILE A 277 7.97 -12.23 6.74
N TYR A 278 7.84 -11.11 7.43
CA TYR A 278 7.67 -9.80 6.83
C TYR A 278 9.03 -9.12 6.68
N LEU A 279 9.28 -8.67 5.45
CA LEU A 279 10.42 -7.85 5.09
C LEU A 279 9.99 -6.39 5.05
N GLY A 280 10.57 -5.57 5.93
CA GLY A 280 10.29 -4.14 5.99
C GLY A 280 10.46 -3.57 7.38
N ASP A 281 10.49 -2.25 7.45
CA ASP A 281 10.45 -1.52 8.70
C ASP A 281 9.00 -1.35 9.20
N GLY A 282 8.88 -0.91 10.45
CA GLY A 282 7.61 -0.69 11.12
C GLY A 282 6.78 -1.96 11.36
N ARG A 283 5.66 -1.79 12.07
CA ARG A 283 4.76 -2.92 12.41
C ARG A 283 3.40 -2.83 11.72
N PHE A 284 3.01 -1.67 11.21
CA PHE A 284 1.65 -1.44 10.68
C PHE A 284 1.20 -2.45 9.61
N HIS A 285 2.04 -2.69 8.59
CA HIS A 285 1.77 -3.68 7.54
C HIS A 285 1.79 -5.11 8.06
N LEU A 286 2.76 -5.42 8.93
CA LEU A 286 2.87 -6.73 9.56
C LEU A 286 1.64 -7.05 10.44
N GLU A 287 1.17 -6.09 11.22
CA GLU A 287 -0.01 -6.25 12.05
C GLU A 287 -1.25 -6.60 11.22
N SER A 288 -1.38 -6.08 10.00
CA SER A 288 -2.53 -6.41 9.13
C SER A 288 -2.57 -7.89 8.76
N ILE A 289 -1.42 -8.51 8.44
CA ILE A 289 -1.37 -9.95 8.14
C ILE A 289 -1.46 -10.81 9.41
N MET A 290 -0.97 -10.32 10.56
CA MET A 290 -1.14 -10.99 11.86
C MET A 290 -2.61 -11.03 12.27
N ILE A 291 -3.34 -9.92 12.12
CA ILE A 291 -4.80 -9.86 12.36
C ILE A 291 -5.56 -10.84 11.46
N ALA A 292 -5.13 -10.99 10.20
CA ALA A 292 -5.74 -11.93 9.27
C ALA A 292 -5.44 -13.40 9.60
N ASN A 293 -4.29 -13.69 10.23
CA ASN A 293 -3.76 -15.04 10.48
C ASN A 293 -3.23 -15.19 11.92
N PRO A 294 -4.11 -15.12 12.94
CA PRO A 294 -3.71 -14.96 14.36
C PRO A 294 -2.94 -16.13 14.96
N GLU A 295 -3.01 -17.32 14.35
CA GLU A 295 -2.40 -18.55 14.87
C GLU A 295 -1.00 -18.80 14.32
N ILE A 296 -0.56 -18.00 13.34
CA ILE A 296 0.70 -18.22 12.63
C ILE A 296 1.80 -17.35 13.25
N PRO A 297 2.93 -17.93 13.69
CA PRO A 297 4.06 -17.16 14.18
C PRO A 297 4.55 -16.15 13.13
N ALA A 298 4.66 -14.88 13.52
CA ALA A 298 5.10 -13.81 12.63
C ALA A 298 6.48 -13.28 13.05
N TYR A 299 7.29 -12.95 12.05
CA TYR A 299 8.63 -12.41 12.22
C TYR A 299 8.80 -11.19 11.32
N ARG A 300 9.58 -10.22 11.78
CA ARG A 300 9.97 -9.04 11.03
C ARG A 300 11.48 -9.04 10.82
N TYR A 301 11.88 -8.86 9.57
CA TYR A 301 13.23 -8.48 9.21
C TYR A 301 13.24 -7.01 8.78
N ASP A 302 13.97 -6.19 9.52
CA ASP A 302 14.18 -4.78 9.21
C ASP A 302 15.44 -4.63 8.33
N PRO A 303 15.31 -4.22 7.05
CA PRO A 303 16.44 -4.15 6.14
C PRO A 303 17.43 -3.03 6.46
N TYR A 304 17.04 -2.03 7.24
CA TYR A 304 17.89 -0.91 7.63
C TYR A 304 18.72 -1.25 8.86
N SER A 305 18.06 -1.70 9.93
CA SER A 305 18.74 -2.06 11.19
C SER A 305 19.31 -3.47 11.19
N LYS A 306 18.96 -4.30 10.20
CA LYS A 306 19.30 -5.73 10.09
C LYS A 306 18.79 -6.56 11.27
N VAL A 307 17.77 -6.07 11.98
CA VAL A 307 17.17 -6.75 13.12
C VAL A 307 16.13 -7.75 12.64
N PHE A 308 16.25 -8.99 13.11
CA PHE A 308 15.23 -10.04 12.95
C PHE A 308 14.55 -10.29 14.28
N SER A 309 13.24 -10.09 14.31
CA SER A 309 12.45 -10.14 15.55
C SER A 309 11.21 -11.00 15.36
N ARG A 310 10.82 -11.72 16.43
CA ARG A 310 9.53 -12.38 16.50
C ARG A 310 8.50 -11.37 17.00
N GLU A 311 7.39 -11.28 16.31
CA GLU A 311 6.39 -10.24 16.52
C GLU A 311 5.10 -10.86 17.05
N TYR A 312 4.48 -10.18 18.01
CA TYR A 312 3.24 -10.62 18.66
C TYR A 312 2.17 -9.56 18.53
N TYR A 313 0.93 -10.00 18.34
CA TYR A 313 -0.23 -9.13 18.30
C TYR A 313 -1.25 -9.62 19.32
N ASP A 314 -1.65 -8.74 20.23
CA ASP A 314 -2.60 -9.07 21.28
C ASP A 314 -4.02 -9.07 20.71
N HIS A 315 -4.42 -10.21 20.15
CA HIS A 315 -5.75 -10.39 19.59
C HIS A 315 -6.85 -10.31 20.65
N GLU A 316 -6.56 -10.69 21.89
CA GLU A 316 -7.53 -10.64 22.99
C GLU A 316 -7.78 -9.20 23.40
N ALA A 317 -6.72 -8.41 23.65
CA ALA A 317 -6.84 -6.99 23.94
C ALA A 317 -7.49 -6.24 22.78
N MET A 318 -7.11 -6.52 21.53
CA MET A 318 -7.74 -5.90 20.37
C MET A 318 -9.24 -6.20 20.31
N ARG A 319 -9.68 -7.44 20.54
CA ARG A 319 -11.10 -7.81 20.57
C ARG A 319 -11.82 -7.16 21.75
N ALA A 320 -11.22 -7.15 22.94
CA ALA A 320 -11.80 -6.55 24.13
C ALA A 320 -12.00 -5.04 23.96
N LEU A 321 -10.99 -4.31 23.44
CA LEU A 321 -11.09 -2.89 23.13
C LEU A 321 -12.20 -2.60 22.11
N ARG A 322 -12.34 -3.44 21.08
CA ARG A 322 -13.42 -3.31 20.08
C ARG A 322 -14.79 -3.55 20.68
N LEU A 323 -14.96 -4.58 21.50
CA LEU A 323 -16.23 -4.86 22.18
C LEU A 323 -16.61 -3.72 23.12
N GLN A 324 -15.67 -3.22 23.91
CA GLN A 324 -15.89 -2.06 24.76
C GLN A 324 -16.33 -0.82 23.96
N ALA A 325 -15.75 -0.61 22.78
CA ALA A 325 -16.15 0.47 21.89
C ALA A 325 -17.60 0.34 21.40
N ILE A 326 -17.94 -0.85 20.93
CA ILE A 326 -19.28 -1.18 20.43
C ILE A 326 -20.29 -0.98 21.56
N ASP A 327 -19.98 -1.46 22.77
CA ASP A 327 -20.88 -1.34 23.92
C ASP A 327 -21.08 0.11 24.36
N LYS A 328 -20.03 0.93 24.35
CA LYS A 328 -20.16 2.39 24.56
C LYS A 328 -21.00 3.05 23.47
N ALA A 329 -20.80 2.66 22.21
CA ALA A 329 -21.51 3.22 21.07
C ALA A 329 -23.02 2.90 21.07
N ARG A 330 -23.44 1.76 21.67
CA ARG A 330 -24.86 1.39 21.79
C ARG A 330 -25.71 2.44 22.51
N SER A 331 -25.13 3.13 23.50
CA SER A 331 -25.82 4.18 24.27
C SER A 331 -25.80 5.56 23.60
N ALA A 332 -25.16 5.69 22.43
CA ALA A 332 -25.10 6.96 21.72
C ALA A 332 -26.50 7.47 21.34
N GLN A 333 -26.72 8.74 21.63
CA GLN A 333 -27.89 9.52 21.28
C GLN A 333 -27.71 10.16 19.91
N ARG A 334 -26.49 10.57 19.53
CA ARG A 334 -26.15 11.13 18.22
C ARG A 334 -24.87 10.53 17.66
N TRP A 335 -24.89 10.22 16.36
CA TRP A 335 -23.77 9.61 15.65
C TRP A 335 -22.98 10.63 14.81
N GLY A 336 -21.66 10.49 14.78
CA GLY A 336 -20.82 11.18 13.81
C GLY A 336 -20.47 10.25 12.65
N LEU A 337 -20.72 10.67 11.41
CA LEU A 337 -20.32 9.93 10.21
C LEU A 337 -19.18 10.65 9.51
N ILE A 338 -17.98 10.09 9.52
CA ILE A 338 -16.81 10.67 8.87
C ILE A 338 -16.63 10.05 7.48
N MET A 339 -16.52 10.87 6.44
CA MET A 339 -16.02 10.46 5.13
C MET A 339 -14.62 11.03 4.93
N GLY A 340 -13.65 10.15 4.65
CA GLY A 340 -12.33 10.59 4.19
C GLY A 340 -12.42 11.29 2.84
N THR A 341 -11.86 12.49 2.72
CA THR A 341 -11.77 13.24 1.45
C THR A 341 -10.36 13.28 0.88
N LEU A 342 -9.38 12.66 1.55
CA LEU A 342 -8.02 12.56 1.03
C LEU A 342 -7.97 11.55 -0.11
N GLY A 343 -7.61 12.04 -1.30
CA GLY A 343 -7.59 11.28 -2.54
C GLY A 343 -8.89 10.52 -2.77
N ARG A 344 -8.81 9.20 -2.74
CA ARG A 344 -9.89 8.25 -3.06
C ARG A 344 -10.31 7.41 -1.86
N GLN A 345 -10.05 7.89 -0.64
CA GLN A 345 -10.41 7.18 0.59
C GLN A 345 -11.91 7.22 0.90
N GLY A 346 -12.68 8.13 0.32
CA GLY A 346 -14.12 8.23 0.61
C GLY A 346 -14.98 7.26 -0.19
N SER A 347 -16.09 6.79 0.39
CA SER A 347 -17.15 6.11 -0.36
C SER A 347 -18.52 6.75 -0.12
N PRO A 348 -19.00 7.58 -1.07
CA PRO A 348 -20.34 8.16 -1.00
C PRO A 348 -21.44 7.10 -0.85
N LYS A 349 -21.32 5.97 -1.54
CA LYS A 349 -22.29 4.86 -1.47
C LYS A 349 -22.40 4.26 -0.08
N VAL A 350 -21.27 4.11 0.63
CA VAL A 350 -21.30 3.58 2.01
C VAL A 350 -21.81 4.63 2.99
N MET A 351 -21.50 5.91 2.76
CA MET A 351 -22.10 7.00 3.52
C MET A 351 -23.61 7.02 3.39
N GLU A 352 -24.14 7.09 2.17
CA GLU A 352 -25.58 7.10 1.90
C GLU A 352 -26.30 5.90 2.53
N HIS A 353 -25.67 4.73 2.52
CA HIS A 353 -26.21 3.55 3.17
C HIS A 353 -26.25 3.67 4.70
N LEU A 354 -25.18 4.18 5.32
CA LEU A 354 -25.13 4.42 6.76
C LEU A 354 -26.14 5.48 7.20
N GLU A 355 -26.23 6.58 6.46
CA GLU A 355 -27.22 7.63 6.64
C GLU A 355 -28.63 7.00 6.62
N SER A 356 -28.97 6.26 5.56
CA SER A 356 -30.27 5.57 5.44
C SER A 356 -30.58 4.62 6.60
N LYS A 357 -29.57 3.88 7.10
CA LYS A 357 -29.77 2.95 8.23
C LYS A 357 -30.01 3.70 9.53
N LEU A 358 -29.28 4.78 9.80
CA LEU A 358 -29.48 5.60 11.00
C LEU A 358 -30.83 6.32 10.98
N GLU A 359 -31.26 6.82 9.81
CA GLU A 359 -32.60 7.38 9.61
C GLU A 359 -33.69 6.35 9.90
N SER A 360 -33.56 5.12 9.37
CA SER A 360 -34.54 4.04 9.61
C SER A 360 -34.66 3.65 11.09
N LEU A 361 -33.62 3.91 11.88
CA LEU A 361 -33.57 3.65 13.33
C LEU A 361 -33.96 4.89 14.16
N GLY A 362 -34.31 6.01 13.53
CA GLY A 362 -34.61 7.28 14.21
C GLY A 362 -33.42 7.85 14.98
N LYS A 363 -32.19 7.51 14.60
CA LYS A 363 -30.96 7.96 15.27
C LYS A 363 -30.42 9.20 14.56
N PRO A 364 -30.31 10.35 15.23
CA PRO A 364 -29.75 11.54 14.62
C PRO A 364 -28.26 11.35 14.35
N PHE A 365 -27.77 11.95 13.27
CA PHE A 365 -26.36 11.91 12.90
C PHE A 365 -25.88 13.22 12.30
N THR A 366 -24.56 13.39 12.27
CA THR A 366 -23.89 14.52 11.63
C THR A 366 -22.84 13.99 10.67
N ARG A 367 -22.96 14.35 9.38
CA ARG A 367 -21.94 14.04 8.38
C ARG A 367 -20.78 15.02 8.49
N VAL A 368 -19.58 14.47 8.52
CA VAL A 368 -18.33 15.20 8.63
C VAL A 368 -17.40 14.75 7.50
N LEU A 369 -16.86 15.70 6.75
CA LEU A 369 -15.91 15.46 5.66
C LEU A 369 -14.53 15.93 6.12
N LEU A 370 -13.54 15.03 6.14
CA LEU A 370 -12.18 15.34 6.58
C LEU A 370 -11.16 14.74 5.60
N SER A 371 -10.18 15.54 5.19
CA SER A 371 -9.02 15.03 4.46
C SER A 371 -8.19 14.13 5.38
N GLU A 372 -7.80 14.67 6.52
CA GLU A 372 -7.06 13.95 7.56
C GLU A 372 -7.84 13.93 8.87
N ILE A 373 -7.89 12.74 9.47
CA ILE A 373 -8.65 12.48 10.68
C ILE A 373 -7.70 12.40 11.87
N PHE A 374 -7.85 13.35 12.80
CA PHE A 374 -7.07 13.44 14.03
C PHE A 374 -8.00 13.57 15.23
N PRO A 375 -7.66 13.00 16.41
CA PRO A 375 -8.52 13.09 17.58
C PRO A 375 -8.84 14.54 17.95
N GLY A 376 -7.83 15.41 17.91
CA GLY A 376 -8.01 16.84 18.22
C GLY A 376 -8.98 17.58 17.29
N LYS A 377 -9.18 17.15 16.03
CA LYS A 377 -10.22 17.72 15.15
C LYS A 377 -11.62 17.25 15.57
N LEU A 378 -11.74 15.99 16.01
CA LEU A 378 -13.01 15.42 16.46
C LEU A 378 -13.43 15.98 17.82
N ASP A 379 -12.47 16.26 18.71
CA ASP A 379 -12.71 16.86 20.03
C ASP A 379 -13.35 18.26 19.95
N LEU A 380 -13.21 18.95 18.82
CA LEU A 380 -13.87 20.24 18.55
C LEU A 380 -15.37 20.10 18.27
N MET A 381 -15.86 18.90 17.97
CA MET A 381 -17.24 18.64 17.57
C MET A 381 -18.09 18.17 18.76
N GLN A 382 -18.29 19.07 19.72
CA GLN A 382 -18.95 18.80 21.01
C GLN A 382 -20.43 18.38 20.91
N ASP A 383 -21.07 18.70 19.78
CA ASP A 383 -22.49 18.39 19.52
C ASP A 383 -22.74 16.92 19.13
N ILE A 384 -21.68 16.19 18.77
CA ILE A 384 -21.70 14.74 18.59
C ILE A 384 -21.30 14.17 19.94
N ASP A 385 -22.02 13.16 20.43
CA ASP A 385 -21.72 12.57 21.74
C ASP A 385 -20.21 12.32 21.83
N ALA A 386 -19.54 13.10 22.69
CA ALA A 386 -18.10 13.39 22.64
C ALA A 386 -17.19 12.17 22.92
N LEU A 387 -17.75 10.97 22.89
CA LEU A 387 -17.03 9.73 22.97
C LEU A 387 -16.52 9.34 21.57
N PRO A 388 -15.22 9.06 21.40
CA PRO A 388 -14.65 8.55 20.15
C PRO A 388 -15.46 7.39 19.55
N SER A 389 -16.05 6.54 20.40
CA SER A 389 -16.88 5.39 20.02
C SER A 389 -18.16 5.74 19.24
N CYS A 390 -18.61 7.00 19.23
CA CYS A 390 -19.81 7.43 18.52
C CYS A 390 -19.53 7.84 17.06
N TRP A 391 -18.29 7.69 16.61
CA TRP A 391 -17.85 8.03 15.26
C TRP A 391 -17.70 6.79 14.39
N LEU A 392 -18.44 6.77 13.29
CA LEU A 392 -18.25 5.81 12.21
C LEU A 392 -17.41 6.48 11.12
N CYS A 393 -16.20 5.97 10.91
CA CYS A 393 -15.32 6.43 9.85
C CYS A 393 -15.44 5.53 8.62
N ILE A 394 -15.67 6.18 7.49
CA ILE A 394 -15.73 5.57 6.18
C ILE A 394 -14.47 5.98 5.44
N GLN A 395 -13.49 5.07 5.50
CA GLN A 395 -12.31 5.12 4.65
C GLN A 395 -12.24 3.80 3.87
N THR A 396 -12.34 3.89 2.55
CA THR A 396 -11.90 2.87 1.61
C THR A 396 -10.39 2.95 1.54
N VAL A 397 -9.73 1.89 1.99
CA VAL A 397 -8.28 1.79 1.90
C VAL A 397 -7.94 0.49 1.21
#